data_AF-F3CFD9-F1
#
_entry.id   AF-F3CFD9-F1
#
_cell.length_a   1.000
_cell.length_b   1.000
_cell.length_c   1.000
_cell.angle_alpha   90.00
_cell.angle_beta   90.00
_cell.angle_gamma   90.00
#
_symmetry.space_group_name_H-M   'P 1'
#
loop_
_entity.id
_entity.type
_entity.pdbx_description
1 polymer ?
#
loop_
_entity_poly.entity_id
_entity_poly.type
_entity_poly.pdbx_seq_one_letter_code
_entity_poly.pdbx_strand_id
1 'polypeptide(L)'
;MCAAKDLQVASRIVHLPLSWDDPACQLAIEKYMTTVRKDAPWCPSNLEFIRRINDLPNLDEVQRTVFDASYLVMGLGDVYLGAPVATT
;
A
#
# COMPACT_ATOMS: atom_id res chain seq x y z
N MET A 1 -30.09 9.53 3.79
CA MET A 1 -29.22 8.47 3.23
C MET A 1 -29.90 7.92 2.00
N CYS A 2 -29.23 7.87 0.84
CA CYS A 2 -29.80 7.28 -0.36
C CYS A 2 -30.05 5.78 -0.14
N ALA A 3 -31.30 5.34 -0.29
CA ALA A 3 -31.73 3.95 -0.12
C ALA A 3 -31.72 3.16 -1.45
N ALA A 4 -30.93 3.61 -2.44
CA ALA A 4 -30.83 2.94 -3.73
C ALA A 4 -29.86 1.75 -3.63
N LYS A 5 -30.34 0.55 -3.95
CA LYS A 5 -29.54 -0.68 -3.96
C LYS A 5 -28.52 -0.73 -5.11
N ASP A 6 -28.77 0.00 -6.19
CA ASP A 6 -27.95 -0.01 -7.40
C ASP A 6 -27.32 1.38 -7.64
N LEU A 7 -26.45 1.81 -6.73
CA LEU A 7 -25.72 3.06 -6.89
C LEU A 7 -24.63 2.88 -7.96
N GLN A 8 -24.72 3.63 -9.06
CA GLN A 8 -23.68 3.68 -10.09
C GLN A 8 -22.97 5.02 -10.03
N VAL A 9 -21.65 4.99 -10.14
CA VAL A 9 -20.80 6.17 -10.23
C VAL A 9 -19.89 6.03 -11.44
N ALA A 10 -19.63 7.14 -12.13
CA ALA A 10 -18.65 7.14 -13.21
C ALA A 10 -17.26 6.82 -12.64
N SER A 11 -16.60 5.82 -13.22
CA SER A 11 -15.26 5.38 -12.81
C SER A 11 -14.31 5.33 -13.99
N ARG A 12 -13.01 5.26 -13.69
CA ARG A 12 -11.95 5.04 -14.67
C ARG A 12 -11.05 3.93 -14.17
N ILE A 13 -10.62 3.06 -15.07
CA ILE A 13 -9.60 2.06 -14.79
C ILE A 13 -8.26 2.63 -15.26
N VAL A 14 -7.29 2.68 -14.36
CA VAL A 14 -5.94 3.17 -14.64
C VAL A 14 -4.96 2.05 -14.29
N HIS A 15 -4.16 1.64 -15.27
CA HIS A 15 -3.10 0.66 -15.07
C HIS A 15 -1.78 1.41 -14.89
N LEU A 16 -1.15 1.26 -13.73
CA LEU A 16 0.12 1.89 -13.40
C LEU A 16 1.19 0.82 -13.18
N PRO A 17 2.40 0.99 -13.73
CA PRO A 17 3.52 0.13 -13.36
C PRO A 17 3.93 0.39 -11.91
N LEU A 18 4.21 -0.68 -11.17
CA LEU A 18 4.68 -0.61 -9.78
C LEU A 18 6.08 -1.24 -9.67
N SER A 19 7.00 -0.53 -9.02
CA SER A 19 8.34 -1.05 -8.68
C SER A 19 8.26 -1.84 -7.38
N TRP A 20 8.69 -3.10 -7.39
CA TRP A 20 8.70 -3.95 -6.19
C TRP A 20 10.02 -3.81 -5.44
N ASP A 21 9.94 -3.65 -4.11
CA ASP A 21 11.10 -3.47 -3.21
C ASP A 21 12.10 -2.40 -3.71
N ASP A 22 11.55 -1.22 -4.06
CA ASP A 22 12.31 -0.15 -4.69
C ASP A 22 13.45 0.37 -3.80
N PRO A 23 14.66 0.62 -4.35
CA PRO A 23 15.79 1.16 -3.58
C PRO A 23 15.51 2.49 -2.87
N ALA A 24 14.63 3.35 -3.43
CA ALA A 24 14.25 4.59 -2.77
C ALA A 24 13.40 4.35 -1.51
N CYS A 25 12.55 3.31 -1.52
CA CYS A 25 11.80 2.88 -0.34
C CYS A 25 12.74 2.32 0.73
N GLN A 26 13.74 1.52 0.35
CA GLN A 26 14.76 1.01 1.27
C GLN A 26 15.53 2.16 1.94
N LEU A 27 15.97 3.16 1.17
CA LEU A 27 16.65 4.34 1.70
C LEU A 27 15.75 5.14 2.67
N ALA A 28 14.44 5.22 2.42
CA ALA A 28 13.50 5.86 3.34
C ALA A 28 13.40 5.12 4.68
N ILE A 29 13.39 3.77 4.65
CA ILE A 29 13.37 2.93 5.85
C ILE A 29 14.68 3.10 6.64
N GLU A 30 15.83 3.10 5.97
CA GLU A 30 17.14 3.34 6.60
C GLU A 30 17.21 4.70 7.32
N LYS A 31 16.73 5.75 6.65
CA LYS A 31 16.62 7.09 7.24
C LYS A 31 15.69 7.07 8.46
N TYR A 32 14.50 6.47 8.34
CA TYR A 32 13.55 6.38 9.44
C TYR A 32 14.14 5.68 10.67
N MET A 33 14.85 4.56 10.46
CA MET A 33 15.52 3.85 11.55
C MET A 33 16.63 4.68 12.21
N THR A 34 17.32 5.54 11.43
CA THR A 34 18.41 6.37 11.93
C THR A 34 17.92 7.61 12.68
N THR A 35 16.83 8.23 12.22
CA THR A 35 16.42 9.56 12.68
C THR A 35 15.12 9.57 13.50
N VAL A 36 14.28 8.55 13.39
CA VAL A 36 12.96 8.51 14.04
C VAL A 36 12.87 7.37 15.05
N ARG A 37 12.90 6.12 14.57
CA ARG A 37 12.70 4.96 15.45
C ARG A 37 13.26 3.67 14.85
N LYS A 38 14.36 3.18 15.43
CA LYS A 38 15.03 1.95 14.99
C LYS A 38 14.31 0.65 15.40
N ASP A 39 13.64 0.65 16.54
CA ASP A 39 13.07 -0.55 17.18
C ASP A 39 11.58 -0.76 16.85
N ALA A 40 11.07 -0.10 15.81
CA ALA A 40 9.68 -0.22 15.42
C ALA A 40 9.37 -1.64 14.86
N PRO A 41 8.17 -2.20 15.07
CA PRO A 41 7.83 -3.57 14.63
C PRO A 41 7.94 -3.81 13.12
N TRP A 42 7.79 -2.72 12.33
CA TRP A 42 7.87 -2.71 10.87
C TRP A 42 9.28 -2.50 10.32
N CYS A 43 10.27 -2.30 11.20
CA CYS A 43 11.67 -2.27 10.84
C CYS A 43 12.30 -3.67 11.03
N PRO A 44 13.32 -4.04 10.25
CA PRO A 44 13.99 -3.25 9.21
C PRO A 44 13.33 -3.33 7.82
N SER A 45 12.27 -4.12 7.65
CA SER A 45 11.60 -4.31 6.36
C SER A 45 10.09 -4.27 6.53
N ASN A 46 9.45 -3.32 5.85
CA ASN A 46 7.99 -3.19 5.86
C ASN A 46 7.32 -4.41 5.19
N LEU A 47 7.95 -4.98 4.16
CA LEU A 47 7.46 -6.17 3.47
C LEU A 47 7.47 -7.40 4.40
N GLU A 48 8.56 -7.64 5.12
CA GLU A 48 8.64 -8.73 6.10
C GLU A 48 7.66 -8.53 7.26
N PHE A 49 7.42 -7.28 7.65
CA PHE A 49 6.39 -6.99 8.65
C PHE A 49 4.99 -7.35 8.17
N ILE A 50 4.61 -6.95 6.96
CA ILE A 50 3.32 -7.31 6.34
C ILE A 50 3.19 -8.83 6.26
N ARG A 51 4.23 -9.53 5.80
CA ARG A 51 4.25 -11.00 5.73
C ARG A 51 4.01 -11.63 7.11
N ARG A 52 4.78 -11.22 8.11
CA ARG A 52 4.72 -11.76 9.48
C ARG A 52 3.38 -11.49 10.16
N ILE A 53 2.85 -10.27 10.04
CA ILE A 53 1.63 -9.88 10.76
C ILE A 53 0.38 -10.52 10.16
N ASN A 54 0.42 -10.88 8.87
CA ASN A 54 -0.65 -11.58 8.18
C ASN A 54 -0.44 -13.10 8.09
N ASP A 55 0.58 -13.65 8.77
CA ASP A 55 0.93 -15.07 8.77
C ASP A 55 1.11 -15.68 7.36
N LEU A 56 1.75 -14.91 6.47
CA LEU A 56 1.98 -15.33 5.09
C LEU A 56 3.26 -16.18 4.98
N PRO A 57 3.27 -17.20 4.10
CA PRO A 57 4.36 -18.18 4.03
C PRO A 57 5.67 -17.59 3.50
N ASN A 58 5.62 -16.58 2.63
CA ASN A 58 6.79 -15.95 2.01
C ASN A 58 6.43 -14.54 1.48
N LEU A 59 7.44 -13.81 0.99
CA LEU A 59 7.25 -12.47 0.42
C LEU A 59 6.54 -12.48 -0.95
N ASP A 60 6.60 -13.59 -1.68
CA ASP A 60 5.96 -13.72 -2.99
C ASP A 60 4.43 -13.60 -2.86
N GLU A 61 3.84 -14.12 -1.78
CA GLU A 61 2.41 -13.94 -1.49
C GLU A 61 2.04 -12.47 -1.20
N VAL A 62 2.93 -11.71 -0.57
CA VAL A 62 2.74 -10.26 -0.37
C VAL A 62 2.79 -9.55 -1.72
N GLN A 63 3.80 -9.84 -2.54
CA GLN A 63 3.95 -9.26 -3.88
C GLN A 63 2.72 -9.54 -4.72
N ARG A 64 2.30 -10.81 -4.79
CA ARG A 64 1.14 -11.23 -5.55
C ARG A 64 -0.12 -10.49 -5.09
N THR A 65 -0.36 -10.39 -3.79
CA THR A 65 -1.52 -9.66 -3.25
C THR A 65 -1.54 -8.20 -3.69
N VAL A 66 -0.38 -7.53 -3.71
CA VAL A 66 -0.27 -6.13 -4.13
C VAL A 66 -0.48 -5.96 -5.63
N PHE A 67 0.08 -6.84 -6.46
CA PHE A 67 0.00 -6.72 -7.93
C PHE A 67 -1.32 -7.24 -8.53
N ASP A 68 -1.96 -8.23 -7.90
CA ASP A 68 -3.23 -8.81 -8.37
C ASP A 68 -4.45 -8.00 -7.92
N ALA A 69 -4.29 -7.10 -6.94
CA ALA A 69 -5.37 -6.31 -6.39
C ALA A 69 -5.93 -5.25 -7.36
N SER A 70 -7.24 -5.03 -7.29
CA SER A 70 -7.91 -3.88 -7.92
C SER A 70 -8.21 -2.83 -6.86
N TYR A 71 -7.58 -1.67 -6.97
CA TYR A 71 -7.69 -0.61 -5.96
C TYR A 71 -8.77 0.42 -6.33
N LEU A 72 -9.82 0.52 -5.51
CA LEU A 72 -10.83 1.56 -5.59
C LEU A 72 -10.38 2.80 -4.80
N VAL A 73 -10.20 3.91 -5.50
CA VAL A 73 -9.87 5.21 -4.88
C VAL A 73 -11.07 5.75 -4.12
N MET A 74 -10.92 5.94 -2.81
CA MET A 74 -11.96 6.45 -1.91
C MET A 74 -11.80 7.95 -1.62
N GLY A 75 -10.62 8.51 -1.87
CA GLY A 75 -10.31 9.92 -1.63
C GLY A 75 -8.94 10.31 -2.17
N LEU A 76 -8.64 11.60 -2.12
CA LEU A 76 -7.39 12.18 -2.61
C LEU A 76 -6.74 13.06 -1.54
N GLY A 77 -5.40 13.15 -1.59
CA GLY A 77 -4.60 13.95 -0.66
C GLY A 77 -4.04 13.16 0.52
N ASP A 78 -3.90 11.84 0.41
CA ASP A 78 -3.35 10.94 1.44
C ASP A 78 -1.99 10.33 0.99
N VAL A 79 -0.87 11.08 1.07
CA VAL A 79 -0.74 12.44 1.59
C VAL A 79 -0.36 13.44 0.50
N TYR A 80 -1.00 14.60 0.52
CA TYR A 80 -0.76 15.75 -0.37
C TYR A 80 -1.06 15.52 -1.86
N LEU A 81 -1.12 16.61 -2.63
CA LEU A 81 -1.05 16.66 -4.11
C LEU A 81 -1.88 15.61 -4.88
N GLY A 82 -3.05 15.22 -4.37
CA GLY A 82 -3.91 14.25 -5.03
C GLY A 82 -3.48 12.79 -4.87
N ALA A 83 -2.58 12.46 -3.93
CA ALA A 83 -2.23 11.09 -3.59
C ALA A 83 -3.49 10.29 -3.19
N PRO A 84 -3.76 9.14 -3.83
CA PRO A 84 -4.99 8.41 -3.59
C PRO A 84 -4.94 7.62 -2.29
N VAL A 85 -6.02 7.68 -1.51
CA VAL A 85 -6.35 6.61 -0.54
C VAL A 85 -7.27 5.62 -1.23
N ALA A 86 -6.94 4.33 -1.14
CA ALA A 86 -7.67 3.28 -1.85
C ALA A 86 -7.89 2.04 -0.99
N THR A 87 -8.91 1.26 -1.35
CA THR A 87 -9.20 -0.06 -0.78
C THR A 87 -9.27 -1.11 -1.89
N THR A 88 -8.92 -2.34 -1.56
CA THR A 88 -9.22 -3.53 -2.38
C THR A 88 -10.64 -4.00 -2.17
#